data_AF-A0A7T4N7M9-F1
#
_entry.id   AF-A0A7T4N7M9-F1
#
_cell.length_a   1.000
_cell.length_b   1.000
_cell.length_c   1.000
_cell.angle_alpha   90.00
_cell.angle_beta   90.00
_cell.angle_gamma   90.00
#
_symmetry.space_group_name_H-M   'P 1'
#
loop_
_entity.id
_entity.type
_entity.pdbx_description
1 polymer ?
#
loop_
_entity_poly.entity_id
_entity_poly.type
_entity_poly.pdbx_seq_one_letter_code
_entity_poly.pdbx_strand_id
1 'polypeptide(L)'
;MKRSARKGRARVASASGQALVPALLFLLVGCIGLYVAFNSFQMTSAKIKLQNTADAAAYSVAVLQARDYNFSAYTNRAMVANQVTAAQVVALKSWIDELDATYSLSNLDSTVNTLADHPAQWSTPKQIGKADIAPVRAALDALLPIVASDIGRLNRALSVAQANYHTAVFTAVPATADAIAQLNQPDTRVTQGYFDSDRNAAQKAAWAAYTATVTPAGTPGQDDFADVVTDPDTLDRFVKNRDSVRSVAPNFQQLNDSANRICGANSTFTVNVTHDGGTQLRSDKAGWQSIDASTALLTVSCIGSFESIAGHGGSANGNITSFMTNPPFVASQDWEGYGGYFNFGYTGTTIPGRVPSSMAEQFSQGPGAPLDPANGGLLPYQEVNGVRYAAQAPRITIEVTRNTDTLIKTVGLQGGGVMKVEFNAAGGAMRALSSAHAYFVRPDETSFGVAILGGLLNADQWARADQDTERKTEYPSLFSPYWQAALAPVSADERAAARLSQIPVALQPDPERQTQ
;
A
#
# COMPACT_ATOMS: atom_id res chain seq x y z
N MET A 1 -105.38 11.07 -60.59
CA MET A 1 -104.53 10.66 -59.44
C MET A 1 -103.30 9.90 -59.94
N LYS A 2 -102.08 10.45 -59.77
CA LYS A 2 -100.88 9.76 -59.22
C LYS A 2 -99.66 10.70 -59.27
N ARG A 3 -98.87 10.62 -58.19
CA ARG A 3 -97.90 11.59 -57.64
C ARG A 3 -96.57 11.72 -58.42
N SER A 4 -96.14 12.98 -58.54
CA SER A 4 -94.82 13.57 -58.20
C SER A 4 -93.57 12.67 -58.15
N ALA A 5 -92.62 12.92 -59.05
CA ALA A 5 -91.20 12.61 -58.90
C ALA A 5 -90.38 13.91 -59.04
N ARG A 6 -89.94 14.51 -57.93
CA ARG A 6 -88.91 15.56 -57.93
C ARG A 6 -87.55 14.92 -57.66
N LYS A 7 -86.71 14.84 -58.69
CA LYS A 7 -85.25 14.62 -58.55
C LYS A 7 -84.63 15.89 -57.95
N GLY A 8 -84.21 15.81 -56.68
CA GLY A 8 -83.36 16.83 -56.07
C GLY A 8 -81.96 16.76 -56.67
N ARG A 9 -81.57 17.75 -57.47
CA ARG A 9 -80.17 18.03 -57.78
C ARG A 9 -79.60 18.82 -56.60
N ALA A 10 -78.82 18.16 -55.74
CA ALA A 10 -77.94 18.87 -54.83
C ALA A 10 -76.85 19.54 -55.67
N ARG A 11 -76.85 20.88 -55.71
CA ARG A 11 -75.73 21.66 -56.24
C ARG A 11 -74.52 21.40 -55.36
N VAL A 12 -73.46 20.83 -55.93
CA VAL A 12 -72.13 20.89 -55.33
C VAL A 12 -71.75 22.36 -55.31
N ALA A 13 -71.75 22.97 -54.14
CA ALA A 13 -71.17 24.28 -53.95
C ALA A 13 -69.68 24.17 -54.31
N SER A 14 -69.23 24.91 -55.31
CA SER A 14 -67.80 25.04 -55.58
C SER A 14 -67.19 25.77 -54.38
N ALA A 15 -66.52 25.01 -53.51
CA ALA A 15 -65.63 25.61 -52.53
C ALA A 15 -64.50 26.28 -53.31
N SER A 16 -64.50 27.61 -53.33
CA SER A 16 -63.41 28.43 -53.84
C SER A 16 -62.10 27.99 -53.20
N GLY A 17 -61.02 27.86 -53.99
CA GLY A 17 -59.68 27.44 -53.57
C GLY A 17 -58.95 28.32 -52.53
N GLN A 18 -59.68 29.11 -51.73
CA GLN A 18 -59.15 29.93 -50.65
C GLN A 18 -58.79 29.15 -49.38
N ALA A 19 -59.31 27.94 -49.15
CA ALA A 19 -58.88 27.12 -48.02
C ALA A 19 -57.54 26.41 -48.26
N LEU A 20 -57.16 26.23 -49.53
CA LEU A 20 -55.91 25.58 -49.94
C LEU A 20 -54.68 26.43 -49.58
N VAL A 21 -54.77 27.75 -49.76
CA VAL A 21 -53.67 28.71 -49.47
C VAL A 21 -53.26 28.70 -47.99
N PRO A 22 -54.17 28.90 -47.00
CA PRO A 22 -53.83 28.81 -45.59
C PRO A 22 -53.46 27.39 -45.17
N ALA A 23 -54.02 26.34 -45.78
CA ALA A 23 -53.62 24.95 -45.50
C ALA A 23 -52.17 24.66 -45.94
N LEU A 24 -51.77 25.14 -47.12
CA LEU A 24 -50.39 25.03 -47.61
C LEU A 24 -49.42 25.88 -46.78
N LEU A 25 -49.81 27.08 -46.37
CA LEU A 25 -49.02 27.92 -45.47
C LEU A 25 -48.84 27.26 -44.10
N PHE A 26 -49.90 26.69 -43.53
CA PHE A 26 -49.83 25.98 -42.25
C PHE A 26 -48.93 24.74 -42.35
N LEU A 27 -49.03 23.98 -43.46
CA LEU A 27 -48.19 22.82 -43.70
C LEU A 27 -46.72 23.22 -43.90
N LEU A 28 -46.44 24.31 -44.63
CA LEU A 28 -45.10 24.88 -44.79
C LEU A 28 -44.50 25.26 -43.42
N VAL A 29 -45.23 26.02 -42.62
CA VAL A 29 -44.79 26.44 -41.27
C VAL A 29 -44.59 25.23 -40.37
N GLY A 30 -45.49 24.24 -40.42
CA GLY A 30 -45.36 22.98 -39.70
C GLY A 30 -44.10 22.20 -40.10
N CYS A 31 -43.81 22.08 -41.39
CA CYS A 31 -42.60 21.45 -41.91
C CYS A 31 -41.32 22.18 -41.46
N ILE A 32 -41.32 23.52 -41.48
CA ILE A 32 -40.19 24.32 -40.97
C ILE A 32 -40.01 24.09 -39.46
N GLY A 33 -41.10 24.12 -38.69
CA GLY A 33 -41.07 23.85 -37.25
C GLY A 33 -40.53 22.46 -36.91
N LEU A 34 -40.97 21.43 -37.64
CA LEU A 34 -40.45 20.07 -37.53
C LEU A 34 -38.97 19.97 -37.89
N TYR A 35 -38.52 20.67 -38.93
CA TYR A 35 -37.10 20.71 -39.33
C TYR A 35 -36.23 21.32 -38.23
N VAL A 36 -36.64 22.47 -37.68
CA VAL A 36 -35.92 23.13 -36.57
C VAL A 36 -35.91 22.23 -35.33
N ALA A 37 -37.06 21.67 -34.94
CA ALA A 37 -37.16 20.78 -33.79
C ALA A 37 -36.31 19.52 -33.94
N PHE A 38 -36.27 18.92 -35.14
CA PHE A 38 -35.42 17.76 -35.43
C PHE A 38 -33.94 18.09 -35.29
N ASN A 39 -33.49 19.24 -35.81
CA ASN A 39 -32.10 19.67 -35.67
C ASN A 39 -31.73 19.98 -34.20
N SER A 40 -32.62 20.64 -33.46
CA SER A 40 -32.43 20.85 -32.01
C SER A 40 -32.37 19.53 -31.23
N PHE A 41 -33.20 18.55 -31.60
CA PHE A 41 -33.18 17.21 -31.00
C PHE A 41 -31.87 16.47 -31.30
N GLN A 42 -31.36 16.55 -32.54
CA GLN A 42 -30.09 15.94 -32.92
C GLN A 42 -28.91 16.56 -32.16
N MET A 43 -28.89 17.88 -32.01
CA MET A 43 -27.87 18.58 -31.24
C MET A 43 -27.92 18.19 -29.75
N THR A 44 -29.12 18.17 -29.16
CA THR A 44 -29.31 17.77 -27.76
C THR A 44 -28.88 16.32 -27.53
N SER A 45 -29.30 15.42 -28.41
CA SER A 45 -28.90 14.00 -28.37
C SER A 45 -27.40 13.82 -28.51
N ALA A 46 -26.77 14.57 -29.41
CA ALA A 46 -25.33 14.53 -29.62
C ALA A 46 -24.56 15.07 -28.41
N LYS A 47 -25.08 16.09 -27.73
CA LYS A 47 -24.51 16.64 -26.50
C LYS A 47 -24.62 15.67 -25.32
N ILE A 48 -25.77 15.00 -25.16
CA ILE A 48 -25.96 13.97 -24.11
C ILE A 48 -24.97 12.82 -24.32
N LYS A 49 -24.84 12.32 -25.55
CA LYS A 49 -23.87 11.27 -25.88
C LYS A 49 -22.44 11.71 -25.59
N LEU A 50 -22.08 12.94 -25.98
CA LEU A 50 -20.75 13.49 -25.70
C LEU A 50 -20.47 13.61 -24.20
N GLN A 51 -21.47 13.99 -23.38
CA GLN A 51 -21.34 14.02 -21.93
C GLN A 51 -21.14 12.62 -21.36
N ASN A 52 -21.95 11.63 -21.76
CA ASN A 52 -21.78 10.24 -21.32
C ASN A 52 -20.40 9.69 -21.72
N THR A 53 -19.89 10.06 -22.90
CA THR A 53 -18.54 9.71 -23.34
C THR A 53 -17.47 10.35 -22.45
N ALA A 54 -17.63 11.62 -22.08
CA ALA A 54 -16.71 12.29 -21.15
C ALA A 54 -16.75 11.67 -19.75
N ASP A 55 -17.93 11.33 -19.25
CA ASP A 55 -18.11 10.65 -17.96
C ASP A 55 -17.48 9.25 -17.98
N ALA A 56 -17.67 8.48 -19.05
CA ALA A 56 -17.04 7.17 -19.21
C ALA A 56 -15.51 7.26 -19.26
N ALA A 57 -14.96 8.25 -19.97
CA ALA A 57 -13.52 8.49 -20.04
C ALA A 57 -12.96 8.90 -18.67
N ALA A 58 -13.59 9.86 -17.99
CA ALA A 58 -13.18 10.32 -16.66
C ALA A 58 -13.23 9.20 -15.63
N TYR A 59 -14.35 8.46 -15.58
CA TYR A 59 -14.49 7.32 -14.69
C TYR A 59 -13.42 6.25 -14.95
N SER A 60 -13.12 5.94 -16.22
CA SER A 60 -12.08 4.96 -16.57
C SER A 60 -10.68 5.39 -16.12
N VAL A 61 -10.39 6.69 -16.16
CA VAL A 61 -9.13 7.25 -15.63
C VAL A 61 -9.09 7.16 -14.10
N ALA A 62 -10.19 7.47 -13.41
CA ALA A 62 -10.27 7.25 -11.96
C ALA A 62 -10.15 5.77 -11.57
N VAL A 63 -10.60 4.83 -12.41
CA VAL A 63 -10.35 3.40 -12.22
C VAL A 63 -8.85 3.08 -12.31
N LEU A 64 -8.10 3.70 -13.23
CA LEU A 64 -6.65 3.54 -13.28
C LEU A 64 -5.97 4.12 -12.03
N GLN A 65 -6.41 5.29 -11.57
CA GLN A 65 -5.93 5.90 -10.32
C GLN A 65 -6.19 4.99 -9.10
N ALA A 66 -7.40 4.42 -8.98
CA ALA A 66 -7.73 3.50 -7.91
C ALA A 66 -6.92 2.18 -7.99
N ARG A 67 -6.67 1.67 -9.21
CA ARG A 67 -5.83 0.48 -9.43
C ARG A 67 -4.39 0.71 -9.01
N ASP A 68 -3.83 1.89 -9.26
CA ASP A 68 -2.50 2.28 -8.80
C ASP A 68 -2.37 2.23 -7.28
N TYR A 69 -3.30 2.87 -6.58
CA TYR A 69 -3.30 2.88 -5.12
C TYR A 69 -3.56 1.50 -4.52
N ASN A 70 -4.46 0.71 -5.11
CA ASN A 70 -4.67 -0.67 -4.69
C ASN A 70 -3.46 -1.57 -4.97
N PHE A 71 -2.78 -1.40 -6.12
CA PHE A 71 -1.57 -2.14 -6.44
C PHE A 71 -0.48 -1.86 -5.40
N SER A 72 -0.28 -0.57 -5.09
CA SER A 72 0.60 -0.13 -4.00
C SER A 72 0.24 -0.77 -2.66
N ALA A 73 -1.05 -0.82 -2.32
CA ALA A 73 -1.52 -1.47 -1.10
C ALA A 73 -1.21 -2.98 -1.04
N TYR A 74 -1.42 -3.70 -2.14
CA TYR A 74 -1.07 -5.12 -2.21
C TYR A 74 0.43 -5.36 -2.13
N THR A 75 1.24 -4.56 -2.82
CA THR A 75 2.71 -4.70 -2.77
C THR A 75 3.26 -4.35 -1.40
N ASN A 76 2.77 -3.29 -0.74
CA ASN A 76 3.20 -2.92 0.61
C ASN A 76 2.92 -4.06 1.60
N ARG A 77 1.72 -4.65 1.59
CA ARG A 77 1.39 -5.81 2.44
C ARG A 77 2.25 -7.04 2.15
N ALA A 78 2.52 -7.33 0.88
CA ALA A 78 3.41 -8.43 0.51
C ALA A 78 4.83 -8.18 1.01
N MET A 79 5.32 -6.94 0.91
CA MET A 79 6.64 -6.56 1.41
C MET A 79 6.70 -6.65 2.95
N VAL A 80 5.64 -6.28 3.67
CA VAL A 80 5.53 -6.47 5.13
C VAL A 80 5.68 -7.94 5.50
N ALA A 81 4.93 -8.85 4.85
CA ALA A 81 5.00 -10.29 5.13
C ALA A 81 6.41 -10.86 4.89
N ASN A 82 7.05 -10.42 3.81
CA ASN A 82 8.44 -10.77 3.53
C ASN A 82 9.41 -10.24 4.60
N GLN A 83 9.19 -9.03 5.15
CA GLN A 83 10.02 -8.50 6.24
C GLN A 83 9.83 -9.26 7.56
N VAL A 84 8.60 -9.69 7.88
CA VAL A 84 8.35 -10.60 9.00
C VAL A 84 9.14 -11.90 8.83
N THR A 85 9.17 -12.45 7.61
CA THR A 85 9.96 -13.66 7.31
C THR A 85 11.47 -13.39 7.44
N ALA A 86 11.95 -12.22 7.01
CA ALA A 86 13.34 -11.81 7.21
C ALA A 86 13.70 -11.73 8.71
N ALA A 87 12.82 -11.19 9.56
CA ALA A 87 13.00 -11.15 11.01
C ALA A 87 13.10 -12.57 11.61
N GLN A 88 12.24 -13.50 11.18
CA GLN A 88 12.27 -14.90 11.62
C GLN A 88 13.53 -15.64 11.18
N VAL A 89 14.02 -15.38 9.96
CA VAL A 89 15.27 -15.98 9.44
C VAL A 89 16.48 -15.53 10.26
N VAL A 90 16.53 -14.23 10.59
CA VAL A 90 17.57 -13.66 11.45
C VAL A 90 17.47 -14.20 12.88
N ALA A 91 16.26 -14.29 13.43
CA ALA A 91 16.00 -14.90 14.73
C ALA A 91 16.52 -16.35 14.79
N LEU A 92 16.20 -17.16 13.78
CA LEU A 92 16.58 -18.57 13.74
C LEU A 92 18.09 -18.76 13.63
N LYS A 93 18.78 -17.93 12.83
CA LYS A 93 20.24 -17.97 12.72
C LYS A 93 20.94 -17.63 14.04
N SER A 94 20.48 -16.57 14.69
CA SER A 94 21.00 -16.13 15.99
C SER A 94 20.82 -17.22 17.05
N TRP A 95 19.62 -17.82 17.10
CA TRP A 95 19.30 -18.89 18.03
C TRP A 95 20.16 -20.15 17.83
N ILE A 96 20.36 -20.61 16.58
CA ILE A 96 21.17 -21.81 16.34
C ILE A 96 22.67 -21.56 16.60
N ASP A 97 23.16 -20.35 16.36
CA ASP A 97 24.54 -19.96 16.69
C ASP A 97 24.77 -19.93 18.19
N GLU A 98 23.82 -19.37 18.94
CA GLU A 98 23.85 -19.37 20.40
C GLU A 98 23.83 -20.80 20.95
N LEU A 99 22.92 -21.64 20.44
CA LEU A 99 22.80 -23.03 20.88
C LEU A 99 24.10 -23.80 20.65
N ASP A 100 24.77 -23.55 19.53
CA ASP A 100 26.08 -24.11 19.24
C ASP A 100 27.18 -23.60 20.16
N ALA A 101 27.20 -22.31 20.46
CA ALA A 101 28.14 -21.73 21.41
C ALA A 101 27.95 -22.34 22.80
N THR A 102 26.70 -22.50 23.22
CA THR A 102 26.31 -23.08 24.51
C THR A 102 26.75 -24.53 24.67
N TYR A 103 26.71 -25.34 23.61
CA TYR A 103 27.25 -26.72 23.62
C TYR A 103 28.75 -26.82 23.35
N SER A 104 29.41 -25.74 22.93
CA SER A 104 30.86 -25.69 22.71
C SER A 104 31.63 -25.54 24.01
N LEU A 105 32.92 -25.85 23.98
CA LEU A 105 33.80 -25.66 25.14
C LEU A 105 34.00 -24.17 25.43
N SER A 106 33.85 -23.78 26.69
CA SER A 106 34.00 -22.41 27.19
C SER A 106 34.67 -22.38 28.56
N ASN A 107 34.92 -21.17 29.08
CA ASN A 107 35.49 -20.98 30.43
C ASN A 107 34.60 -21.57 31.54
N LEU A 108 33.29 -21.71 31.28
CA LEU A 108 32.34 -22.37 32.17
C LEU A 108 32.72 -23.85 32.39
N ASP A 109 33.15 -24.55 31.35
CA ASP A 109 33.55 -25.96 31.45
C ASP A 109 34.79 -26.15 32.33
N SER A 110 35.76 -25.23 32.24
CA SER A 110 36.93 -25.21 33.13
C SER A 110 36.53 -25.05 34.60
N THR A 111 35.55 -24.17 34.85
CA THR A 111 35.01 -23.91 36.19
C THR A 111 34.29 -25.15 36.73
N VAL A 112 33.43 -25.78 35.92
CA VAL A 112 32.73 -27.01 36.31
C VAL A 112 33.70 -28.16 36.57
N ASN A 113 34.71 -28.36 35.71
CA ASN A 113 35.74 -29.39 35.89
C ASN A 113 36.52 -29.24 37.21
N THR A 114 36.72 -27.99 37.64
CA THR A 114 37.42 -27.65 38.87
C THR A 114 36.53 -27.88 40.10
N LEU A 115 35.27 -27.42 40.05
CA LEU A 115 34.40 -27.34 41.23
C LEU A 115 33.51 -28.57 41.46
N ALA A 116 32.97 -29.19 40.41
CA ALA A 116 32.04 -30.32 40.51
C ALA A 116 32.74 -31.61 40.89
N ASP A 117 32.16 -32.47 41.72
CA ASP A 117 32.71 -33.80 41.99
C ASP A 117 32.53 -34.76 40.79
N HIS A 118 31.47 -34.56 40.00
CA HIS A 118 31.08 -35.35 38.83
C HIS A 118 30.93 -34.47 37.57
N PRO A 119 32.01 -33.84 37.07
CA PRO A 119 31.94 -32.93 35.92
C PRO A 119 31.42 -33.60 34.63
N ALA A 120 31.48 -34.93 34.53
CA ALA A 120 30.87 -35.68 33.44
C ALA A 120 29.34 -35.46 33.30
N GLN A 121 28.64 -35.16 34.42
CA GLN A 121 27.22 -34.82 34.40
C GLN A 121 26.92 -33.53 33.62
N TRP A 122 27.93 -32.66 33.46
CA TRP A 122 27.85 -31.46 32.64
C TRP A 122 28.39 -31.69 31.23
N SER A 123 29.57 -32.30 31.10
CA SER A 123 30.24 -32.42 29.79
C SER A 123 29.56 -33.42 28.84
N THR A 124 28.99 -34.51 29.36
CA THR A 124 28.37 -35.55 28.52
C THR A 124 27.11 -35.04 27.80
N PRO A 125 26.14 -34.41 28.49
CA PRO A 125 25.03 -33.72 27.82
C PRO A 125 25.47 -32.72 26.76
N LYS A 126 26.54 -31.95 27.02
CA LYS A 126 27.05 -30.96 26.05
C LYS A 126 27.60 -31.62 24.78
N GLN A 127 28.34 -32.71 24.92
CA GLN A 127 28.88 -33.45 23.77
C GLN A 127 27.77 -34.05 22.91
N ILE A 128 26.73 -34.61 23.54
CA ILE A 128 25.55 -35.14 22.84
C ILE A 128 24.83 -34.00 22.12
N GLY A 129 24.52 -32.90 22.83
CA GLY A 129 23.87 -31.74 22.25
C GLY A 129 24.63 -31.18 21.06
N LYS A 130 25.96 -31.02 21.17
CA LYS A 130 26.83 -30.57 20.07
C LYS A 130 26.74 -31.46 18.83
N ALA A 131 26.73 -32.78 19.03
CA ALA A 131 26.62 -33.73 17.93
C ALA A 131 25.24 -33.70 17.28
N ASP A 132 24.17 -33.58 18.07
CA ASP A 132 22.79 -33.56 17.60
C ASP A 132 22.46 -32.29 16.80
N ILE A 133 22.97 -31.13 17.21
CA ILE A 133 22.70 -29.86 16.51
C ILE A 133 23.57 -29.64 15.27
N ALA A 134 24.76 -30.27 15.19
CA ALA A 134 25.71 -30.05 14.10
C ALA A 134 25.09 -30.20 12.69
N PRO A 135 24.32 -31.26 12.37
CA PRO A 135 23.67 -31.38 11.06
C PRO A 135 22.60 -30.30 10.82
N VAL A 136 21.85 -29.92 11.87
CA VAL A 136 20.81 -28.89 11.78
C VAL A 136 21.46 -27.52 11.51
N ARG A 137 22.52 -27.18 12.24
CA ARG A 137 23.27 -25.95 12.04
C ARG A 137 23.86 -25.87 10.64
N ALA A 138 24.52 -26.93 10.17
CA ALA A 138 25.09 -26.96 8.83
C ALA A 138 24.02 -26.76 7.74
N ALA A 139 22.84 -27.34 7.92
CA ALA A 139 21.71 -27.13 7.01
C ALA A 139 21.21 -25.67 7.05
N LEU A 140 21.07 -25.08 8.24
CA LEU A 140 20.64 -23.68 8.40
C LEU A 140 21.68 -22.68 7.88
N ASP A 141 22.97 -22.91 8.11
CA ASP A 141 24.05 -22.07 7.58
C ASP A 141 24.07 -22.05 6.05
N ALA A 142 23.71 -23.17 5.41
CA ALA A 142 23.58 -23.23 3.96
C ALA A 142 22.28 -22.59 3.44
N LEU A 143 21.17 -22.74 4.17
CA LEU A 143 19.83 -22.34 3.71
C LEU A 143 19.49 -20.88 4.01
N LEU A 144 19.75 -20.40 5.22
CA LEU A 144 19.24 -19.10 5.69
C LEU A 144 19.76 -17.90 4.89
N PRO A 145 21.04 -17.83 4.47
CA PRO A 145 21.50 -16.75 3.59
C PRO A 145 20.78 -16.74 2.23
N ILE A 146 20.47 -17.92 1.67
CA ILE A 146 19.74 -18.04 0.39
C ILE A 146 18.31 -17.52 0.58
N VAL A 147 17.63 -17.99 1.62
CA VAL A 147 16.26 -17.55 1.94
C VAL A 147 16.20 -16.05 2.19
N ALA A 148 17.11 -15.49 2.98
CA ALA A 148 17.17 -14.05 3.24
C ALA A 148 17.39 -13.24 1.96
N SER A 149 18.33 -13.66 1.10
CA SER A 149 18.64 -13.01 -0.18
C SER A 149 17.47 -13.08 -1.16
N ASP A 150 16.81 -14.22 -1.27
CA ASP A 150 15.67 -14.39 -2.17
C ASP A 150 14.46 -13.55 -1.72
N ILE A 151 14.15 -13.52 -0.42
CA ILE A 151 13.12 -12.64 0.15
C ILE A 151 13.48 -11.17 -0.08
N GLY A 152 14.74 -10.79 0.14
CA GLY A 152 15.22 -9.44 -0.13
C GLY A 152 15.07 -9.02 -1.60
N ARG A 153 15.38 -9.93 -2.54
CA ARG A 153 15.18 -9.72 -3.98
C ARG A 153 13.70 -9.63 -4.35
N LEU A 154 12.83 -10.45 -3.76
CA LEU A 154 11.39 -10.36 -3.95
C LEU A 154 10.85 -9.01 -3.47
N ASN A 155 11.28 -8.55 -2.28
CA ASN A 155 10.95 -7.21 -1.78
C ASN A 155 11.43 -6.12 -2.73
N ARG A 156 12.66 -6.23 -3.25
CA ARG A 156 13.18 -5.28 -4.23
C ARG A 156 12.33 -5.26 -5.50
N ALA A 157 11.95 -6.43 -6.00
CA ALA A 157 11.11 -6.55 -7.18
C ALA A 157 9.73 -5.92 -6.97
N LEU A 158 9.11 -6.11 -5.80
CA LEU A 158 7.84 -5.48 -5.43
C LEU A 158 7.95 -3.95 -5.34
N SER A 159 8.99 -3.45 -4.66
CA SER A 159 9.32 -2.02 -4.55
C SER A 159 9.50 -1.36 -5.93
N VAL A 160 10.27 -2.00 -6.81
CA VAL A 160 10.49 -1.52 -8.18
C VAL A 160 9.20 -1.62 -9.02
N ALA A 161 8.46 -2.72 -8.90
CA ALA A 161 7.19 -2.90 -9.61
C ALA A 161 6.18 -1.82 -9.24
N GLN A 162 6.09 -1.46 -7.97
CA GLN A 162 5.24 -0.38 -7.48
C GLN A 162 5.60 0.97 -8.11
N ALA A 163 6.87 1.37 -8.07
CA ALA A 163 7.33 2.62 -8.68
C ALA A 163 7.10 2.66 -10.20
N ASN A 164 7.33 1.54 -10.88
CA ASN A 164 7.10 1.41 -12.32
C ASN A 164 5.61 1.43 -12.67
N TYR A 165 4.76 0.75 -11.90
CA TYR A 165 3.31 0.72 -12.12
C TYR A 165 2.71 2.12 -11.94
N HIS A 166 3.11 2.80 -10.87
CA HIS A 166 2.71 4.17 -10.58
C HIS A 166 3.05 5.09 -11.76
N THR A 167 4.30 5.09 -12.21
CA THR A 167 4.75 5.89 -13.36
C THR A 167 4.02 5.49 -14.66
N ALA A 168 3.81 4.19 -14.89
CA ALA A 168 3.10 3.69 -16.07
C ALA A 168 1.64 4.17 -16.11
N VAL A 169 0.95 4.24 -14.97
CA VAL A 169 -0.42 4.76 -14.90
C VAL A 169 -0.47 6.24 -15.30
N PHE A 170 0.42 7.08 -14.80
CA PHE A 170 0.50 8.49 -15.19
C PHE A 170 0.69 8.68 -16.70
N THR A 171 1.53 7.85 -17.32
CA THR A 171 1.80 7.95 -18.77
C THR A 171 0.69 7.35 -19.64
N ALA A 172 -0.03 6.34 -19.14
CA ALA A 172 -1.09 5.65 -19.88
C ALA A 172 -2.44 6.39 -19.86
N VAL A 173 -2.68 7.27 -18.88
CA VAL A 173 -3.98 7.94 -18.70
C VAL A 173 -4.45 8.72 -19.93
N PRO A 174 -3.64 9.58 -20.57
CA PRO A 174 -4.08 10.34 -21.75
C PRO A 174 -4.54 9.46 -22.91
N ALA A 175 -3.76 8.42 -23.24
CA ALA A 175 -4.08 7.49 -24.31
C ALA A 175 -5.30 6.63 -23.97
N THR A 176 -5.45 6.20 -22.72
CA THR A 176 -6.60 5.42 -22.27
C THR A 176 -7.87 6.25 -22.33
N ALA A 177 -7.83 7.49 -21.87
CA ALA A 177 -8.98 8.40 -21.94
C ALA A 177 -9.45 8.61 -23.39
N ASP A 178 -8.52 8.82 -24.33
CA ASP A 178 -8.84 9.00 -25.75
C ASP A 178 -9.41 7.71 -26.38
N ALA A 179 -8.82 6.56 -26.06
CA ALA A 179 -9.31 5.26 -26.53
C ALA A 179 -10.74 4.98 -26.03
N ILE A 180 -11.03 5.26 -24.76
CA ILE A 180 -12.38 5.11 -24.19
C ILE A 180 -13.37 6.09 -24.84
N ALA A 181 -12.94 7.33 -25.13
CA ALA A 181 -13.77 8.29 -25.83
C ALA A 181 -14.17 7.75 -27.22
N GLN A 182 -13.18 7.29 -28.01
CA GLN A 182 -13.41 6.73 -29.34
C GLN A 182 -14.25 5.44 -29.33
N LEU A 183 -14.06 4.56 -28.34
CA LEU A 183 -14.83 3.33 -28.20
C LEU A 183 -16.31 3.61 -27.88
N ASN A 184 -16.59 4.60 -27.04
CA ASN A 184 -17.97 5.04 -26.78
C ASN A 184 -18.57 5.75 -27.99
N GLN A 185 -17.77 6.60 -28.65
CA GLN A 185 -18.19 7.33 -29.83
C GLN A 185 -16.99 7.62 -30.77
N PRO A 186 -16.92 6.99 -31.96
CA PRO A 186 -15.74 7.07 -32.85
C PRO A 186 -15.35 8.48 -33.29
N ASP A 187 -16.34 9.37 -33.37
CA ASP A 187 -16.19 10.76 -33.80
C ASP A 187 -15.71 11.70 -32.67
N THR A 188 -15.32 11.15 -31.51
CA THR A 188 -14.91 11.92 -30.32
C THR A 188 -13.46 11.67 -29.95
N ARG A 189 -12.82 12.67 -29.35
CA ARG A 189 -11.43 12.64 -28.90
C ARG A 189 -11.26 13.37 -27.58
N VAL A 190 -10.28 13.00 -26.78
CA VAL A 190 -9.82 13.88 -25.70
C VAL A 190 -9.15 15.09 -26.33
N THR A 191 -9.42 16.27 -25.77
CA THR A 191 -8.84 17.53 -26.25
C THR A 191 -7.33 17.42 -26.27
N GLN A 192 -6.71 17.70 -27.42
CA GLN A 192 -5.26 17.61 -27.57
C GLN A 192 -4.55 18.53 -26.58
N GLY A 193 -3.50 18.02 -25.93
CA GLY A 193 -2.74 18.78 -24.93
C GLY A 193 -3.49 19.06 -23.63
N TYR A 194 -4.68 18.50 -23.44
CA TYR A 194 -5.48 18.77 -22.24
C TYR A 194 -4.70 18.46 -20.96
N PHE A 195 -4.12 17.26 -20.85
CA PHE A 195 -3.38 16.84 -19.65
C PHE A 195 -2.07 17.61 -19.41
N ASP A 196 -1.51 18.26 -20.45
CA ASP A 196 -0.21 18.94 -20.37
C ASP A 196 -0.33 20.48 -20.51
N SER A 197 -1.55 20.99 -20.61
CA SER A 197 -1.82 22.43 -20.68
C SER A 197 -1.72 23.10 -19.31
N ASP A 198 -1.35 24.39 -19.29
CA ASP A 198 -1.33 25.22 -18.07
C ASP A 198 -2.67 25.17 -17.30
N ARG A 199 -3.77 24.98 -18.03
CA ARG A 199 -5.12 24.82 -17.49
C ARG A 199 -5.25 23.66 -16.50
N ASN A 200 -4.54 22.55 -16.70
CA ASN A 200 -4.63 21.36 -15.84
C ASN A 200 -3.32 21.07 -15.08
N ALA A 201 -2.33 21.95 -15.20
CA ALA A 201 -1.04 21.81 -14.52
C ALA A 201 -1.20 21.65 -13.00
N ALA A 202 -2.08 22.42 -12.37
CA ALA A 202 -2.37 22.31 -10.93
C ALA A 202 -2.97 20.95 -10.54
N GLN A 203 -3.87 20.40 -11.37
CA GLN A 203 -4.49 19.11 -11.14
C GLN A 203 -3.49 17.96 -11.31
N LYS A 204 -2.67 18.03 -12.36
CA LYS A 204 -1.58 17.08 -12.60
C LYS A 204 -0.57 17.11 -11.46
N ALA A 205 -0.19 18.30 -10.99
CA ALA A 205 0.71 18.47 -9.84
C ALA A 205 0.10 17.92 -8.55
N ALA A 206 -1.19 18.18 -8.29
CA ALA A 206 -1.88 17.62 -7.14
C ALA A 206 -1.91 16.09 -7.17
N TRP A 207 -2.21 15.49 -8.33
CA TRP A 207 -2.20 14.04 -8.49
C TRP A 207 -0.79 13.46 -8.33
N ALA A 208 0.22 14.04 -8.99
CA ALA A 208 1.61 13.60 -8.91
C ALA A 208 2.22 13.72 -7.49
N ALA A 209 1.76 14.68 -6.69
CA ALA A 209 2.21 14.87 -5.32
C ALA A 209 1.39 14.11 -4.28
N TYR A 210 0.31 13.43 -4.69
CA TYR A 210 -0.61 12.76 -3.78
C TYR A 210 0.01 11.56 -3.09
N THR A 211 0.84 10.81 -3.81
CA THR A 211 1.62 9.70 -3.27
C THR A 211 3.09 10.00 -3.46
N ALA A 212 3.91 9.46 -2.57
CA ALA A 212 5.35 9.62 -2.64
C ALA A 212 6.05 8.29 -2.37
N THR A 213 7.18 8.09 -3.04
CA THR A 213 8.11 7.02 -2.68
C THR A 213 8.82 7.41 -1.38
N VAL A 214 8.50 6.70 -0.30
CA VAL A 214 9.21 6.80 0.97
C VAL A 214 10.40 5.85 0.95
N THR A 215 11.57 6.29 1.42
CA THR A 215 12.79 5.47 1.54
C THR A 215 13.16 5.33 3.01
N PRO A 216 12.82 4.22 3.68
CA PRO A 216 12.95 4.14 5.13
C PRO A 216 14.38 3.91 5.60
N ALA A 217 15.12 3.02 4.93
CA ALA A 217 16.47 2.64 5.33
C ALA A 217 17.42 3.86 5.36
N GLY A 218 18.15 4.01 6.47
CA GLY A 218 19.05 5.12 6.76
C GLY A 218 18.35 6.36 7.33
N THR A 219 17.05 6.31 7.62
CA THR A 219 16.29 7.45 8.15
C THR A 219 15.80 7.20 9.58
N PRO A 220 16.12 8.09 10.55
CA PRO A 220 15.54 8.02 11.89
C PRO A 220 14.09 8.56 11.89
N GLY A 221 13.35 8.32 12.97
CA GLY A 221 11.98 8.85 13.16
C GLY A 221 10.89 7.94 12.59
N GLN A 222 9.62 8.36 12.72
CA GLN A 222 8.45 7.55 12.36
C GLN A 222 8.38 7.19 10.87
N ASP A 223 7.85 6.00 10.59
CA ASP A 223 7.65 5.45 9.25
C ASP A 223 6.53 4.40 9.30
N ASP A 224 5.50 4.54 8.46
CA ASP A 224 4.32 3.67 8.53
C ASP A 224 4.65 2.21 8.22
N PHE A 225 5.59 1.97 7.30
CA PHE A 225 6.00 0.60 6.98
C PHE A 225 6.67 -0.02 8.20
N ALA A 226 7.61 0.70 8.82
CA ALA A 226 8.26 0.25 10.03
C ALA A 226 7.27 0.04 11.18
N ASP A 227 6.28 0.93 11.35
CA ASP A 227 5.21 0.82 12.35
C ASP A 227 4.42 -0.48 12.17
N VAL A 228 4.00 -0.79 10.94
CA VAL A 228 3.24 -2.02 10.64
C VAL A 228 4.07 -3.29 10.88
N VAL A 229 5.34 -3.31 10.45
CA VAL A 229 6.15 -4.54 10.58
C VAL A 229 6.61 -4.76 12.03
N THR A 230 6.77 -3.69 12.80
CA THR A 230 7.20 -3.79 14.20
C THR A 230 6.04 -3.74 15.19
N ASP A 231 4.78 -3.81 14.73
CA ASP A 231 3.63 -3.78 15.62
C ASP A 231 3.67 -4.98 16.59
N PRO A 232 3.67 -4.73 17.91
CA PRO A 232 3.81 -5.78 18.91
C PRO A 232 2.68 -6.77 18.99
N ASP A 233 1.50 -6.42 18.52
CA ASP A 233 0.35 -7.31 18.46
C ASP A 233 0.41 -8.23 17.24
N THR A 234 1.18 -7.87 16.21
CA THR A 234 1.30 -8.64 14.95
C THR A 234 2.54 -9.53 14.88
N LEU A 235 3.63 -9.14 15.54
CA LEU A 235 4.85 -9.94 15.58
C LEU A 235 4.64 -11.26 16.33
N ASP A 236 5.21 -12.35 15.83
CA ASP A 236 5.13 -13.64 16.52
C ASP A 236 6.02 -13.67 17.77
N ARG A 237 5.73 -14.61 18.69
CA ARG A 237 6.47 -14.71 19.95
C ARG A 237 7.95 -15.03 19.73
N PHE A 238 8.29 -15.83 18.73
CA PHE A 238 9.67 -16.25 18.48
C PHE A 238 10.54 -15.08 18.02
N VAL A 239 10.01 -14.13 17.24
CA VAL A 239 10.71 -12.88 16.92
C VAL A 239 10.82 -11.97 18.15
N LYS A 240 9.74 -11.82 18.92
CA LYS A 240 9.67 -10.88 20.05
C LYS A 240 10.55 -11.27 21.23
N ASN A 241 10.49 -12.52 21.67
CA ASN A 241 11.14 -12.98 22.89
C ASN A 241 11.28 -14.52 22.91
N ARG A 242 12.52 -14.99 23.03
CA ARG A 242 12.90 -16.40 23.09
C ARG A 242 13.35 -16.86 24.49
N ASP A 243 13.04 -16.10 25.53
CA ASP A 243 13.35 -16.41 26.94
C ASP A 243 12.95 -17.84 27.33
N SER A 244 13.91 -18.55 27.92
CA SER A 244 13.73 -19.87 28.47
C SER A 244 14.62 -20.10 29.69
N VAL A 245 14.02 -20.55 30.79
CA VAL A 245 14.72 -20.96 32.02
C VAL A 245 15.43 -22.33 31.91
N ARG A 246 15.35 -22.97 30.75
CA ARG A 246 16.01 -24.25 30.42
C ARG A 246 16.53 -24.10 29.00
N SER A 247 17.84 -24.05 28.80
CA SER A 247 18.47 -23.83 27.48
C SER A 247 18.34 -25.04 26.54
N VAL A 248 17.09 -25.37 26.21
CA VAL A 248 16.52 -26.38 25.29
C VAL A 248 16.53 -27.86 25.71
N ALA A 249 15.61 -28.60 25.08
CA ALA A 249 15.03 -29.83 25.63
C ALA A 249 15.85 -31.11 25.35
N PRO A 250 15.71 -32.13 26.25
CA PRO A 250 15.07 -32.03 27.54
C PRO A 250 16.15 -31.92 28.63
N ASN A 251 16.58 -30.70 28.95
CA ASN A 251 17.39 -30.36 30.14
C ASN A 251 18.91 -30.67 30.09
N PHE A 252 19.57 -30.51 28.95
CA PHE A 252 20.99 -30.88 28.85
C PHE A 252 21.99 -29.91 29.49
N GLN A 253 21.57 -28.75 29.99
CA GLN A 253 22.46 -27.66 30.39
C GLN A 253 22.20 -27.19 31.83
N GLN A 254 22.00 -28.12 32.76
CA GLN A 254 21.86 -27.83 34.19
C GLN A 254 22.72 -28.83 34.96
N LEU A 255 23.30 -28.40 36.07
CA LEU A 255 24.06 -29.27 36.97
C LEU A 255 23.52 -29.16 38.39
N ASN A 256 23.35 -30.31 39.03
CA ASN A 256 23.11 -30.40 40.47
C ASN A 256 24.01 -31.51 41.03
N ASP A 257 25.09 -31.09 41.68
CA ASP A 257 26.17 -31.96 42.12
C ASP A 257 26.73 -31.48 43.48
N SER A 258 27.77 -32.13 43.98
CA SER A 258 28.54 -31.72 45.13
C SER A 258 29.88 -31.07 44.75
N ALA A 259 30.45 -30.31 45.68
CA ALA A 259 31.78 -29.71 45.55
C ALA A 259 32.72 -30.17 46.68
N ASN A 260 32.60 -31.45 47.11
CA ASN A 260 33.26 -31.94 48.31
C ASN A 260 34.79 -31.89 48.19
N ARG A 261 35.33 -31.99 46.97
CA ARG A 261 36.77 -31.86 46.70
C ARG A 261 37.36 -30.51 47.15
N ILE A 262 36.58 -29.43 47.12
CA ILE A 262 37.06 -28.07 47.41
C ILE A 262 36.39 -27.47 48.65
N CYS A 263 35.09 -27.73 48.85
CA CYS A 263 34.29 -27.15 49.92
C CYS A 263 34.09 -28.07 51.14
N GLY A 264 34.63 -29.29 51.12
CA GLY A 264 34.43 -30.28 52.18
C GLY A 264 33.07 -30.99 52.11
N ALA A 265 32.85 -31.92 53.03
CA ALA A 265 31.70 -32.82 52.99
C ALA A 265 30.35 -32.07 53.09
N ASN A 266 29.34 -32.60 52.39
CA ASN A 266 27.97 -32.04 52.30
C ASN A 266 27.88 -30.67 51.61
N SER A 267 28.86 -30.34 50.78
CA SER A 267 28.82 -29.13 49.97
C SER A 267 28.03 -29.36 48.67
N THR A 268 27.33 -28.33 48.22
CA THR A 268 26.55 -28.34 46.98
C THR A 268 27.19 -27.46 45.91
N PHE A 269 27.01 -27.87 44.66
CA PHE A 269 27.33 -27.11 43.47
C PHE A 269 26.21 -27.24 42.43
N THR A 270 25.60 -26.12 42.08
CA THR A 270 24.56 -26.07 41.06
C THR A 270 24.94 -25.12 39.94
N VAL A 271 24.58 -25.47 38.71
CA VAL A 271 24.68 -24.59 37.55
C VAL A 271 23.30 -24.49 36.93
N ASN A 272 22.74 -23.29 36.94
CA ASN A 272 21.45 -22.99 36.32
C ASN A 272 21.66 -22.08 35.11
N VAL A 273 21.38 -22.59 33.92
CA VAL A 273 21.46 -21.81 32.67
C VAL A 273 20.09 -21.27 32.28
N THR A 274 20.00 -19.96 32.07
CA THR A 274 18.85 -19.28 31.45
C THR A 274 19.25 -18.78 30.07
N HIS A 275 18.30 -18.76 29.15
CA HIS A 275 18.48 -18.25 27.80
C HIS A 275 17.57 -17.06 27.61
N ASP A 276 18.11 -15.98 27.05
CA ASP A 276 17.40 -14.76 26.69
C ASP A 276 17.72 -14.40 25.25
N GLY A 277 16.72 -13.96 24.49
CA GLY A 277 16.95 -13.55 23.11
C GLY A 277 15.72 -12.98 22.44
N GLY A 278 15.95 -12.33 21.31
CA GLY A 278 14.91 -11.74 20.50
C GLY A 278 15.48 -10.95 19.33
N THR A 279 14.58 -10.37 18.55
CA THR A 279 14.90 -9.76 17.27
C THR A 279 14.22 -8.40 17.18
N GLN A 280 14.96 -7.40 16.75
CA GLN A 280 14.46 -6.04 16.59
C GLN A 280 14.89 -5.44 15.26
N LEU A 281 14.05 -4.57 14.70
CA LEU A 281 14.42 -3.75 13.56
C LEU A 281 15.36 -2.64 14.05
N ARG A 282 16.48 -2.39 13.36
CA ARG A 282 17.35 -1.26 13.72
C ARG A 282 16.60 0.07 13.60
N SER A 283 16.96 1.03 14.44
CA SER A 283 16.32 2.36 14.50
C SER A 283 16.44 3.14 13.18
N ASP A 284 17.49 2.87 12.39
CA ASP A 284 17.70 3.39 11.04
C ASP A 284 16.92 2.65 9.95
N LYS A 285 16.18 1.60 10.29
CA LYS A 285 15.38 0.74 9.40
C LYS A 285 16.23 0.05 8.30
N ALA A 286 17.56 0.05 8.43
CA ALA A 286 18.47 -0.52 7.44
C ALA A 286 18.54 -2.05 7.50
N GLY A 287 17.90 -2.67 8.51
CA GLY A 287 17.74 -4.11 8.60
C GLY A 287 17.44 -4.62 10.01
N TRP A 288 17.16 -5.92 10.07
CA TRP A 288 16.90 -6.64 11.32
C TRP A 288 18.18 -7.06 12.01
N GLN A 289 18.13 -7.15 13.33
CA GLN A 289 19.20 -7.69 14.15
C GLN A 289 18.62 -8.55 15.27
N SER A 290 19.31 -9.64 15.57
CA SER A 290 18.94 -10.60 16.60
C SER A 290 20.15 -10.93 17.45
N ILE A 291 19.90 -11.07 18.74
CA ILE A 291 20.88 -11.58 19.70
C ILE A 291 20.17 -12.62 20.56
N ASP A 292 20.85 -13.75 20.74
CA ASP A 292 20.49 -14.80 21.67
C ASP A 292 21.68 -15.03 22.60
N ALA A 293 21.41 -15.25 23.88
CA ALA A 293 22.45 -15.43 24.86
C ALA A 293 22.01 -16.34 26.02
N SER A 294 22.86 -17.28 26.40
CA SER A 294 22.68 -18.10 27.60
C SER A 294 23.64 -17.69 28.71
N THR A 295 23.08 -17.48 29.90
CA THR A 295 23.81 -17.10 31.11
C THR A 295 23.71 -18.22 32.14
N ALA A 296 24.85 -18.65 32.68
CA ALA A 296 24.93 -19.64 33.73
C ALA A 296 25.08 -18.97 35.10
N LEU A 297 24.14 -19.22 36.01
CA LEU A 297 24.27 -18.91 37.43
C LEU A 297 24.86 -20.13 38.17
N LEU A 298 26.09 -19.99 38.62
CA LEU A 298 26.78 -20.99 39.43
C LEU A 298 26.53 -20.68 40.90
N THR A 299 26.21 -21.70 41.70
CA THR A 299 26.08 -21.55 43.16
C THR A 299 26.85 -22.66 43.84
N VAL A 300 27.85 -22.26 44.63
CA VAL A 300 28.71 -23.16 45.39
C VAL A 300 28.52 -22.86 46.86
N SER A 301 28.13 -23.85 47.66
CA SER A 301 27.83 -23.68 49.08
C SER A 301 28.91 -22.96 49.92
N CYS A 302 30.20 -23.09 49.59
CA CYS A 302 31.29 -22.44 50.33
C CYS A 302 31.84 -21.15 49.71
N ILE A 303 31.50 -20.82 48.46
CA ILE A 303 32.03 -19.64 47.73
C ILE A 303 30.92 -18.58 47.53
N GLY A 304 29.67 -19.01 47.38
CA GLY A 304 28.54 -18.17 47.00
C GLY A 304 28.14 -18.36 45.53
N SER A 305 27.39 -17.39 45.00
CA SER A 305 26.87 -17.41 43.63
C SER A 305 27.59 -16.42 42.73
N PHE A 306 27.82 -16.82 41.48
CA PHE A 306 28.43 -15.98 40.45
C PHE A 306 27.95 -16.39 39.06
N GLU A 307 28.01 -15.46 38.11
CA GLU A 307 27.56 -15.68 36.74
C GLU A 307 28.73 -16.01 35.80
N SER A 308 28.43 -16.80 34.77
CA SER A 308 29.32 -17.07 33.65
C SER A 308 28.52 -17.07 32.35
N ILE A 309 29.19 -16.75 31.26
CA ILE A 309 28.62 -16.90 29.92
C ILE A 309 28.59 -18.41 29.59
N ALA A 310 27.40 -18.92 29.24
CA ALA A 310 27.26 -20.29 28.74
C ALA A 310 27.45 -20.32 27.22
N GLY A 311 26.83 -19.38 26.51
CA GLY A 311 26.97 -19.17 25.07
C GLY A 311 26.25 -17.91 24.62
N HIS A 312 26.56 -17.47 23.41
CA HIS A 312 25.93 -16.32 22.78
C HIS A 312 25.97 -16.46 21.26
N GLY A 313 25.02 -15.84 20.57
CA GLY A 313 24.90 -15.87 19.12
C GLY A 313 24.19 -14.61 18.63
N GLY A 314 24.55 -14.20 17.41
CA GLY A 314 23.97 -13.02 16.77
C GLY A 314 23.77 -13.26 15.29
N SER A 315 22.69 -12.71 14.75
CA SER A 315 22.50 -12.60 13.30
C SER A 315 21.88 -11.26 12.94
N ALA A 316 22.12 -10.84 11.70
CA ALA A 316 21.56 -9.62 11.18
C ALA A 316 21.22 -9.73 9.69
N ASN A 317 20.43 -8.77 9.24
CA ASN A 317 20.13 -8.57 7.84
C ASN A 317 20.33 -7.09 7.46
N GLY A 318 20.45 -6.83 6.16
CA GLY A 318 20.67 -5.49 5.63
C GLY A 318 22.08 -4.97 5.91
N ASN A 319 22.31 -3.69 5.61
CA ASN A 319 23.65 -3.11 5.70
C ASN A 319 24.06 -2.81 7.15
N ILE A 320 25.18 -3.38 7.62
CA ILE A 320 25.71 -3.27 9.00
C ILE A 320 27.00 -2.43 9.03
N THR A 321 27.16 -1.45 8.14
CA THR A 321 28.35 -0.57 8.14
C THR A 321 28.61 0.11 9.50
N SER A 322 27.57 0.37 10.29
CA SER A 322 27.67 0.66 11.72
C SER A 322 26.38 0.22 12.41
N PHE A 323 26.48 -0.62 13.44
CA PHE A 323 25.34 -0.99 14.29
C PHE A 323 25.28 -0.15 15.58
N MET A 324 26.35 0.58 15.88
CA MET A 324 26.42 1.55 16.98
C MET A 324 26.26 2.97 16.43
N THR A 325 25.62 3.82 17.21
CA THR A 325 25.43 5.25 16.91
C THR A 325 26.75 6.01 17.09
N ASN A 326 27.54 5.69 18.13
CA ASN A 326 28.81 6.38 18.45
C ASN A 326 29.97 5.40 18.73
N PRO A 327 30.43 4.63 17.74
CA PRO A 327 31.53 3.68 17.93
C PRO A 327 32.81 4.39 18.45
N PRO A 328 33.57 3.82 19.40
CA PRO A 328 33.45 2.45 19.93
C PRO A 328 32.54 2.32 21.17
N PHE A 329 31.84 3.37 21.56
CA PHE A 329 31.03 3.37 22.78
C PHE A 329 29.57 3.03 22.47
N VAL A 330 29.04 2.04 23.19
CA VAL A 330 27.64 1.67 23.09
C VAL A 330 26.78 2.72 23.79
N ALA A 331 25.86 3.34 23.04
CA ALA A 331 24.87 4.25 23.58
C ALA A 331 23.58 3.50 23.98
N SER A 332 22.76 4.10 24.85
CA SER A 332 21.45 3.53 25.20
C SER A 332 20.58 3.31 23.97
N GLN A 333 20.69 4.19 22.97
CA GLN A 333 19.94 4.14 21.73
C GLN A 333 20.31 2.93 20.86
N ASP A 334 21.49 2.35 21.03
CA ASP A 334 21.92 1.18 20.24
C ASP A 334 21.21 -0.11 20.69
N TRP A 335 20.66 -0.08 21.91
CA TRP A 335 19.81 -1.12 22.45
C TRP A 335 18.33 -0.91 22.11
N GLU A 336 17.96 0.23 21.54
CA GLU A 336 16.61 0.57 21.13
C GLU A 336 16.43 0.29 19.63
N GLY A 337 15.64 -0.72 19.31
CA GLY A 337 15.11 -0.95 17.99
C GLY A 337 13.99 0.03 17.66
N TYR A 338 13.58 0.02 16.41
CA TYR A 338 12.39 0.75 15.97
C TYR A 338 11.12 0.22 16.68
N GLY A 339 10.15 1.09 16.93
CA GLY A 339 8.85 0.72 17.52
C GLY A 339 8.86 0.55 19.05
N GLY A 340 9.96 0.92 19.73
CA GLY A 340 10.08 0.81 21.19
C GLY A 340 10.47 -0.58 21.69
N TYR A 341 10.84 -1.49 20.78
CA TYR A 341 11.51 -2.74 21.11
C TYR A 341 12.92 -2.45 21.59
N PHE A 342 13.28 -2.87 22.80
CA PHE A 342 14.63 -2.70 23.31
C PHE A 342 15.20 -4.01 23.84
N ASN A 343 16.53 -4.04 24.01
CA ASN A 343 17.28 -5.16 24.56
C ASN A 343 16.97 -6.50 23.87
N PHE A 344 16.67 -6.49 22.56
CA PHE A 344 16.37 -7.70 21.81
C PHE A 344 15.28 -8.54 22.50
N GLY A 345 14.23 -7.91 23.05
CA GLY A 345 13.12 -8.61 23.69
C GLY A 345 13.34 -9.06 25.13
N TYR A 346 14.51 -8.77 25.73
CA TYR A 346 14.77 -9.06 27.14
C TYR A 346 13.85 -8.26 28.07
N THR A 347 13.12 -8.95 28.93
CA THR A 347 12.07 -8.37 29.79
C THR A 347 12.47 -8.16 31.26
N GLY A 348 13.69 -8.57 31.65
CA GLY A 348 14.17 -8.42 33.04
C GLY A 348 14.46 -6.97 33.46
N THR A 349 14.33 -6.01 32.54
CA THR A 349 14.51 -4.59 32.77
C THR A 349 13.62 -3.79 31.82
N THR A 350 13.34 -2.53 32.17
CA THR A 350 12.79 -1.53 31.25
C THR A 350 13.82 -0.49 30.81
N ILE A 351 15.09 -0.70 31.20
CA ILE A 351 16.19 0.23 30.92
C ILE A 351 17.02 -0.35 29.76
N PRO A 352 17.16 0.38 28.63
CA PRO A 352 18.03 -0.02 27.53
C PRO A 352 19.48 -0.25 27.98
N GLY A 353 20.09 -1.33 27.50
CA GLY A 353 21.48 -1.72 27.80
C GLY A 353 21.68 -2.44 29.14
N ARG A 354 20.65 -2.58 29.98
CA ARG A 354 20.73 -3.35 31.22
C ARG A 354 20.37 -4.84 30.97
N VAL A 355 21.27 -5.53 30.30
CA VAL A 355 21.09 -6.92 29.84
C VAL A 355 22.05 -7.88 30.55
N PRO A 356 21.84 -9.21 30.47
CA PRO A 356 22.81 -10.20 30.93
C PRO A 356 24.18 -10.03 30.25
N SER A 357 25.26 -10.41 30.94
CA SER A 357 26.63 -10.23 30.45
C SER A 357 26.91 -10.94 29.12
N SER A 358 26.26 -12.08 28.88
CA SER A 358 26.35 -12.85 27.64
C SER A 358 25.78 -12.09 26.43
N MET A 359 24.66 -11.39 26.61
CA MET A 359 24.07 -10.53 25.59
C MET A 359 24.93 -9.27 25.35
N ALA A 360 25.46 -8.67 26.42
CA ALA A 360 26.39 -7.54 26.31
C ALA A 360 27.67 -7.91 25.56
N GLU A 361 28.21 -9.10 25.82
CA GLU A 361 29.37 -9.65 25.11
C GLU A 361 29.08 -9.81 23.62
N GLN A 362 27.96 -10.47 23.25
CA GLN A 362 27.57 -10.59 21.84
C GLN A 362 27.37 -9.24 21.17
N PHE A 363 26.74 -8.29 21.85
CA PHE A 363 26.54 -6.95 21.32
C PHE A 363 27.88 -6.25 21.03
N SER A 364 28.88 -6.41 21.91
CA SER A 364 30.22 -5.84 21.70
C SER A 364 30.94 -6.40 20.47
N GLN A 365 30.65 -7.65 20.11
CA GLN A 365 31.15 -8.32 18.90
C GLN A 365 30.32 -7.97 17.65
N GLY A 366 29.15 -7.36 17.85
CA GLY A 366 28.18 -7.01 16.83
C GLY A 366 27.09 -8.05 16.65
N PRO A 367 26.01 -7.71 15.92
CA PRO A 367 24.85 -8.59 15.76
C PRO A 367 25.11 -9.75 14.78
N GLY A 368 26.36 -10.08 14.44
CA GLY A 368 26.69 -11.12 13.46
C GLY A 368 26.71 -10.64 12.01
N ALA A 369 27.06 -11.55 11.09
CA ALA A 369 27.19 -11.25 9.66
C ALA A 369 25.81 -11.05 9.00
N PRO A 370 25.68 -10.10 8.04
CA PRO A 370 24.43 -9.87 7.34
C PRO A 370 24.10 -11.03 6.39
N LEU A 371 22.87 -11.55 6.48
CA LEU A 371 22.38 -12.61 5.58
C LEU A 371 22.10 -12.09 4.15
N ASP A 372 21.56 -10.87 4.03
CA ASP A 372 21.47 -10.10 2.78
C ASP A 372 21.83 -8.62 3.03
N PRO A 373 23.09 -8.22 2.74
CA PRO A 373 23.52 -6.84 2.96
C PRO A 373 22.87 -5.81 2.02
N ALA A 374 22.31 -6.23 0.89
CA ALA A 374 21.82 -5.33 -0.16
C ALA A 374 20.33 -5.03 -0.05
N ASN A 375 19.51 -6.00 0.38
CA ASN A 375 18.05 -5.83 0.44
C ASN A 375 17.42 -6.25 1.77
N GLY A 376 18.22 -6.55 2.80
CA GLY A 376 17.71 -6.96 4.10
C GLY A 376 17.14 -5.84 4.99
N GLY A 377 17.21 -4.59 4.54
CA GLY A 377 16.56 -3.42 5.15
C GLY A 377 15.14 -3.18 4.65
N LEU A 378 14.47 -2.17 5.21
CA LEU A 378 13.21 -1.69 4.66
C LEU A 378 13.48 -0.99 3.32
N LEU A 379 12.76 -1.42 2.28
CA LEU A 379 12.95 -0.93 0.92
C LEU A 379 11.98 0.21 0.61
N PRO A 380 12.24 1.01 -0.45
CA PRO A 380 11.34 2.07 -0.83
C PRO A 380 9.93 1.56 -1.13
N TYR A 381 8.91 2.30 -0.71
CA TYR A 381 7.50 1.96 -0.91
C TYR A 381 6.70 3.22 -1.23
N GLN A 382 5.54 3.10 -1.89
CA GLN A 382 4.63 4.25 -2.05
C GLN A 382 3.75 4.41 -0.82
N GLU A 383 3.51 5.66 -0.42
CA GLU A 383 2.49 6.03 0.56
C GLU A 383 1.76 7.31 0.16
N VAL A 384 0.56 7.55 0.70
CA VAL A 384 -0.17 8.81 0.58
C VAL A 384 0.59 9.91 1.33
N ASN A 385 0.82 11.02 0.64
CA ASN A 385 1.50 12.20 1.17
C ASN A 385 0.50 13.19 1.78
N GLY A 386 0.85 13.79 2.92
CA GLY A 386 0.08 14.88 3.53
C GLY A 386 -1.12 14.44 4.39
N VAL A 387 -2.23 15.18 4.27
CA VAL A 387 -3.37 15.16 5.19
C VAL A 387 -4.23 13.91 4.96
N ARG A 388 -3.91 12.82 5.68
CA ARG A 388 -4.58 11.50 5.62
C ARG A 388 -6.08 11.50 5.92
N TYR A 389 -6.66 12.64 6.30
CA TYR A 389 -8.09 12.75 6.65
C TYR A 389 -9.03 12.80 5.43
N ALA A 390 -8.53 13.19 4.25
CA ALA A 390 -9.38 13.32 3.06
C ALA A 390 -9.51 11.99 2.32
N ALA A 391 -10.69 11.36 2.40
CA ALA A 391 -10.98 10.09 1.73
C ALA A 391 -10.86 10.13 0.19
N GLN A 392 -10.76 11.31 -0.41
CA GLN A 392 -10.77 11.50 -1.86
C GLN A 392 -9.36 11.84 -2.35
N ALA A 393 -8.90 11.13 -3.36
CA ALA A 393 -7.71 11.49 -4.10
C ALA A 393 -7.96 12.72 -4.98
N PRO A 394 -6.90 13.37 -5.50
CA PRO A 394 -7.04 14.47 -6.43
C PRO A 394 -7.88 14.06 -7.63
N ARG A 395 -8.86 14.91 -7.95
CA ARG A 395 -9.71 14.73 -9.14
C ARG A 395 -8.85 14.74 -10.39
N ILE A 396 -9.30 14.03 -11.39
CA ILE A 396 -8.81 14.10 -12.77
C ILE A 396 -9.98 14.52 -13.63
N THR A 397 -9.84 15.65 -14.31
CA THR A 397 -10.83 16.22 -15.21
C THR A 397 -10.44 15.84 -16.64
N ILE A 398 -11.42 15.65 -17.51
CA ILE A 398 -11.22 15.32 -18.93
C ILE A 398 -12.18 16.15 -19.77
N GLU A 399 -11.66 16.75 -20.84
CA GLU A 399 -12.47 17.40 -21.86
C GLU A 399 -12.48 16.58 -23.14
N VAL A 400 -13.65 16.10 -23.53
CA VAL A 400 -13.86 15.37 -24.78
C VAL A 400 -14.47 16.31 -25.82
N THR A 401 -13.93 16.28 -27.03
CA THR A 401 -14.40 17.06 -28.17
C THR A 401 -15.07 16.16 -29.22
N ARG A 402 -15.99 16.76 -29.97
CA ARG A 402 -16.60 16.21 -31.17
C ARG A 402 -16.74 17.31 -32.21
N ASN A 403 -16.16 17.13 -33.38
CA ASN A 403 -16.23 18.13 -34.45
C ASN A 403 -17.66 18.26 -34.99
N THR A 404 -18.09 19.48 -35.31
CA THR A 404 -19.48 19.77 -35.71
C THR A 404 -19.86 19.18 -37.07
N ASP A 405 -18.88 18.97 -37.95
CA ASP A 405 -19.04 18.29 -39.24
C ASP A 405 -19.48 16.82 -39.10
N THR A 406 -19.18 16.18 -37.97
CA THR A 406 -19.59 14.79 -37.68
C THR A 406 -21.02 14.66 -37.15
N LEU A 407 -21.73 15.78 -36.93
CA LEU A 407 -23.07 15.78 -36.33
C LEU A 407 -24.17 15.30 -37.27
N ILE A 408 -24.04 15.63 -38.56
CA ILE A 408 -25.04 15.33 -39.58
C ILE A 408 -24.50 14.22 -40.49
N LYS A 409 -25.01 12.99 -40.32
CA LYS A 409 -24.69 11.86 -41.20
C LYS A 409 -25.65 11.74 -42.40
N THR A 410 -26.67 12.60 -42.49
CA THR A 410 -27.69 12.56 -43.54
C THR A 410 -27.26 13.42 -44.73
N VAL A 411 -26.81 12.76 -45.81
CA VAL A 411 -26.42 13.42 -47.07
C VAL A 411 -27.67 14.01 -47.74
N GLY A 412 -27.68 15.33 -48.02
CA GLY A 412 -28.74 15.99 -48.81
C GLY A 412 -29.78 16.83 -48.04
N LEU A 413 -29.72 16.90 -46.71
CA LEU A 413 -30.66 17.67 -45.85
C LEU A 413 -30.03 18.94 -45.25
N GLN A 414 -29.04 19.51 -45.94
CA GLN A 414 -28.48 20.81 -45.57
C GLN A 414 -29.38 21.90 -46.17
N GLY A 415 -30.17 22.59 -45.34
CA GLY A 415 -30.99 23.70 -45.80
C GLY A 415 -30.13 24.73 -46.55
N GLY A 416 -30.63 25.22 -47.70
CA GLY A 416 -29.95 26.25 -48.49
C GLY A 416 -30.29 27.66 -48.01
N GLY A 417 -29.35 28.60 -48.14
CA GLY A 417 -29.56 30.02 -47.80
C GLY A 417 -29.88 30.24 -46.31
N VAL A 418 -30.98 30.95 -46.02
CA VAL A 418 -31.40 31.33 -44.65
C VAL A 418 -31.83 30.14 -43.78
N MET A 419 -32.05 28.97 -44.39
CA MET A 419 -32.42 27.72 -43.71
C MET A 419 -31.20 26.87 -43.34
N LYS A 420 -29.98 27.34 -43.65
CA LYS A 420 -28.74 26.69 -43.26
C LYS A 420 -28.54 26.90 -41.75
N VAL A 421 -28.59 25.81 -41.00
CA VAL A 421 -28.27 25.83 -39.57
C VAL A 421 -26.76 25.90 -39.42
N GLU A 422 -26.25 27.05 -39.01
CA GLU A 422 -24.83 27.22 -38.69
C GLU A 422 -24.55 26.74 -37.27
N PHE A 423 -23.66 25.75 -37.15
CA PHE A 423 -23.19 25.29 -35.85
C PHE A 423 -22.12 26.25 -35.34
N ASN A 424 -22.55 27.27 -34.60
CA ASN A 424 -21.67 28.27 -33.98
C ASN A 424 -20.98 27.74 -32.71
N ALA A 425 -20.51 26.48 -32.75
CA ALA A 425 -19.71 25.95 -31.67
C ALA A 425 -18.33 26.61 -31.69
N ALA A 426 -17.88 27.08 -30.53
CA ALA A 426 -16.57 27.69 -30.36
C ALA A 426 -15.46 26.75 -30.87
N GLY A 427 -14.74 27.18 -31.90
CA GLY A 427 -13.69 26.39 -32.56
C GLY A 427 -14.19 25.21 -33.39
N GLY A 428 -15.45 25.19 -33.83
CA GLY A 428 -15.98 24.15 -34.73
C GLY A 428 -16.18 22.77 -34.09
N ALA A 429 -16.20 22.69 -32.76
CA ALA A 429 -16.37 21.44 -32.03
C ALA A 429 -17.30 21.61 -30.81
N MET A 430 -18.13 20.62 -30.57
CA MET A 430 -18.79 20.45 -29.28
C MET A 430 -17.81 19.87 -28.28
N ARG A 431 -17.89 20.32 -27.03
CA ARG A 431 -17.03 19.87 -25.94
C ARG A 431 -17.87 19.44 -24.74
N ALA A 432 -17.48 18.38 -24.06
CA ALA A 432 -18.04 17.99 -22.77
C ALA A 432 -16.90 17.82 -21.77
N LEU A 433 -17.19 18.13 -20.52
CA LEU A 433 -16.23 18.08 -19.45
C LEU A 433 -16.75 17.18 -18.35
N SER A 434 -15.90 16.32 -17.83
CA SER A 434 -16.22 15.44 -16.71
C SER A 434 -15.02 15.29 -15.79
N SER A 435 -15.28 15.08 -14.51
CA SER A 435 -14.25 14.84 -13.50
C SER A 435 -14.54 13.54 -12.78
N ALA A 436 -13.50 12.85 -12.35
CA ALA A 436 -13.60 11.66 -11.51
C ALA A 436 -12.40 11.61 -10.55
N HIS A 437 -12.50 10.81 -9.50
CA HIS A 437 -11.38 10.56 -8.58
C HIS A 437 -11.43 9.14 -8.04
N ALA A 438 -10.29 8.66 -7.59
CA ALA A 438 -10.23 7.56 -6.64
C ALA A 438 -10.62 8.05 -5.23
N TYR A 439 -11.35 7.24 -4.48
CA TYR A 439 -11.68 7.48 -3.09
C TYR A 439 -11.49 6.21 -2.28
N PHE A 440 -11.09 6.37 -1.02
CA PHE A 440 -10.85 5.30 -0.09
C PHE A 440 -12.14 4.97 0.67
N VAL A 441 -12.65 3.76 0.53
CA VAL A 441 -13.80 3.29 1.28
C VAL A 441 -13.68 1.80 1.60
N ARG A 442 -13.61 1.47 2.88
CA ARG A 442 -13.67 0.10 3.34
C ARG A 442 -15.09 -0.46 3.17
N PRO A 443 -15.26 -1.64 2.57
CA PRO A 443 -16.55 -2.32 2.55
C PRO A 443 -17.07 -2.61 3.97
N ASP A 444 -18.38 -2.59 4.15
CA ASP A 444 -19.00 -3.00 5.41
C ASP A 444 -18.91 -4.53 5.57
N GLU A 445 -18.21 -4.98 6.61
CA GLU A 445 -17.98 -6.41 6.90
C GLU A 445 -19.08 -7.03 7.78
N THR A 446 -20.13 -6.27 8.12
CA THR A 446 -21.21 -6.74 9.01
C THR A 446 -22.39 -7.40 8.29
N SER A 447 -22.36 -7.52 6.95
CA SER A 447 -23.50 -8.02 6.18
C SER A 447 -23.63 -9.56 6.25
N PHE A 448 -24.13 -10.05 7.38
CA PHE A 448 -24.81 -11.34 7.45
C PHE A 448 -26.19 -11.21 6.78
N GLY A 449 -26.36 -11.90 5.65
CA GLY A 449 -27.67 -12.14 5.06
C GLY A 449 -27.87 -11.51 3.68
N VAL A 450 -28.03 -12.39 2.69
CA VAL A 450 -28.15 -12.13 1.25
C VAL A 450 -26.81 -11.83 0.59
N ALA A 451 -26.26 -12.87 -0.05
CA ALA A 451 -25.18 -12.78 -1.01
C ALA A 451 -25.58 -11.81 -2.14
N ILE A 452 -25.30 -10.53 -1.95
CA ILE A 452 -25.06 -9.62 -3.07
C ILE A 452 -23.72 -10.07 -3.65
N LEU A 453 -23.66 -10.31 -4.96
CA LEU A 453 -22.41 -10.56 -5.69
C LEU A 453 -21.31 -9.60 -5.19
N GLY A 454 -20.30 -10.12 -4.50
CA GLY A 454 -19.20 -9.33 -3.92
C GLY A 454 -19.07 -9.34 -2.39
N GLY A 455 -19.97 -9.98 -1.64
CA GLY A 455 -19.81 -10.15 -0.18
C GLY A 455 -18.69 -11.12 0.22
N LEU A 456 -17.95 -10.82 1.30
CA LEU A 456 -16.92 -11.71 1.85
C LEU A 456 -17.57 -12.93 2.52
N LEU A 457 -17.12 -14.14 2.16
CA LEU A 457 -17.67 -15.40 2.69
C LEU A 457 -17.42 -15.59 4.20
N ASN A 458 -16.38 -14.96 4.75
CA ASN A 458 -16.01 -14.99 6.17
C ASN A 458 -15.79 -13.56 6.69
N ALA A 459 -16.76 -12.66 6.51
CA ALA A 459 -16.58 -11.26 6.86
C ALA A 459 -16.24 -11.04 8.35
N ASP A 460 -16.70 -11.96 9.21
CA ASP A 460 -16.36 -12.05 10.64
C ASP A 460 -14.87 -12.30 10.93
N GLN A 461 -14.16 -13.02 10.05
CA GLN A 461 -12.72 -13.24 10.17
C GLN A 461 -11.89 -12.02 9.75
N TRP A 462 -12.51 -11.04 9.09
CA TRP A 462 -11.88 -9.82 8.59
C TRP A 462 -12.34 -8.57 9.36
N ALA A 463 -13.40 -8.73 10.16
CA ALA A 463 -13.92 -7.72 11.08
C ALA A 463 -12.84 -7.28 12.07
N ARG A 464 -12.67 -5.96 12.20
CA ARG A 464 -11.79 -5.41 13.24
C ARG A 464 -12.42 -5.56 14.61
N ALA A 465 -11.58 -5.77 15.62
CA ALA A 465 -12.00 -5.84 17.02
C ALA A 465 -12.69 -4.56 17.52
N ASP A 466 -12.45 -3.40 16.89
CA ASP A 466 -13.08 -2.13 17.25
C ASP A 466 -14.50 -1.96 16.66
N GLN A 467 -14.95 -2.84 15.76
CA GLN A 467 -16.29 -2.76 15.17
C GLN A 467 -17.42 -2.94 16.19
N ASP A 468 -17.19 -3.65 17.29
CA ASP A 468 -18.23 -3.97 18.29
C ASP A 468 -18.49 -2.84 19.30
N THR A 469 -17.51 -1.96 19.52
CA THR A 469 -17.58 -0.95 20.58
C THR A 469 -17.57 0.49 20.05
N GLU A 470 -16.81 0.80 19.00
CA GLU A 470 -16.76 2.13 18.36
C GLU A 470 -16.26 1.98 16.92
N ARG A 471 -17.12 2.15 15.91
CA ARG A 471 -16.68 2.15 14.49
C ARG A 471 -15.66 3.28 14.27
N LYS A 472 -14.36 2.96 14.34
CA LYS A 472 -13.31 3.92 13.99
C LYS A 472 -13.23 4.07 12.49
N THR A 473 -13.09 5.33 12.04
CA THR A 473 -12.86 5.65 10.63
C THR A 473 -11.45 5.22 10.25
N GLU A 474 -11.33 4.44 9.18
CA GLU A 474 -10.03 4.14 8.58
C GLU A 474 -9.66 5.25 7.60
N TYR A 475 -8.47 5.79 7.78
CA TYR A 475 -7.93 6.82 6.91
C TYR A 475 -7.31 6.21 5.65
N PRO A 476 -7.38 6.92 4.50
CA PRO A 476 -6.58 6.61 3.32
C PRO A 476 -5.14 6.21 3.66
N SER A 477 -4.78 5.02 3.19
CA SER A 477 -3.41 4.53 3.23
C SER A 477 -3.15 3.69 1.98
N LEU A 478 -1.87 3.48 1.70
CA LEU A 478 -1.43 2.48 0.75
C LEU A 478 -1.03 1.18 1.48
N PHE A 479 -1.69 0.83 2.57
CA PHE A 479 -1.62 -0.50 3.18
C PHE A 479 -2.96 -1.25 3.07
N SER A 480 -4.03 -0.54 2.74
CA SER A 480 -5.38 -1.09 2.61
C SER A 480 -5.91 -0.94 1.18
N PRO A 481 -6.24 -2.04 0.46
CA PRO A 481 -6.63 -2.00 -0.96
C PRO A 481 -8.12 -1.67 -1.14
N TYR A 482 -8.55 -0.54 -0.59
CA TYR A 482 -9.96 -0.11 -0.54
C TYR A 482 -10.25 1.11 -1.43
N TRP A 483 -9.38 1.36 -2.41
CA TRP A 483 -9.57 2.46 -3.36
C TRP A 483 -10.59 2.09 -4.43
N GLN A 484 -11.59 2.96 -4.60
CA GLN A 484 -12.64 2.82 -5.61
C GLN A 484 -12.72 4.08 -6.47
N ALA A 485 -13.31 3.99 -7.65
CA ALA A 485 -13.50 5.14 -8.54
C ALA A 485 -14.91 5.71 -8.41
N ALA A 486 -15.03 7.04 -8.46
CA ALA A 486 -16.31 7.72 -8.54
C ALA A 486 -16.23 8.94 -9.48
N LEU A 487 -17.35 9.25 -10.12
CA LEU A 487 -17.52 10.55 -10.78
C LEU A 487 -17.56 11.66 -9.74
N ALA A 488 -16.98 12.79 -10.09
CA ALA A 488 -16.85 13.96 -9.24
C ALA A 488 -17.46 15.18 -9.92
N PRO A 489 -18.06 16.12 -9.15
CA PRO A 489 -18.49 17.38 -9.71
C PRO A 489 -17.28 18.18 -10.21
N VAL A 490 -17.42 18.71 -11.43
CA VAL A 490 -16.46 19.66 -12.00
C VAL A 490 -16.54 20.98 -11.23
N SER A 491 -15.41 21.51 -10.78
CA SER A 491 -15.39 22.80 -10.07
C SER A 491 -15.88 23.97 -10.94
N ALA A 492 -16.32 25.05 -10.29
CA ALA A 492 -16.73 26.26 -11.00
C ALA A 492 -15.56 26.89 -11.78
N ASP A 493 -14.36 26.86 -11.21
CA ASP A 493 -13.15 27.44 -11.80
C ASP A 493 -12.70 26.66 -13.03
N GLU A 494 -12.72 25.32 -12.99
CA GLU A 494 -12.43 24.48 -14.16
C GLU A 494 -13.43 24.73 -15.30
N ARG A 495 -14.72 24.91 -14.97
CA ARG A 495 -15.75 25.28 -15.96
C ARG A 495 -15.53 26.68 -16.52
N ALA A 496 -15.04 27.62 -15.71
CA ALA A 496 -14.71 28.97 -16.17
C ALA A 496 -13.50 28.95 -17.11
N ALA A 497 -12.41 28.27 -16.72
CA ALA A 497 -11.22 28.08 -17.53
C ALA A 497 -11.54 27.35 -18.86
N ALA A 498 -12.43 26.35 -18.82
CA ALA A 498 -12.94 25.69 -20.02
C ALA A 498 -13.58 26.67 -20.99
N ARG A 499 -14.49 27.52 -20.49
CA ARG A 499 -15.19 28.51 -21.30
C ARG A 499 -14.24 29.56 -21.87
N LEU A 500 -13.27 30.04 -21.09
CA LEU A 500 -12.27 31.01 -21.56
C LEU A 500 -11.41 30.44 -22.70
N SER A 501 -10.98 29.17 -22.59
CA SER A 501 -10.19 28.50 -23.64
C SER A 501 -10.95 28.30 -24.97
N GLN A 502 -12.28 28.42 -24.95
CA GLN A 502 -13.14 28.32 -26.12
C GLN A 502 -13.32 29.69 -26.80
N ILE A 503 -13.02 30.80 -26.14
CA ILE A 503 -13.10 32.14 -26.71
C ILE A 503 -11.79 32.43 -27.47
N PRO A 504 -11.84 32.85 -28.75
CA PRO A 504 -10.65 33.30 -29.47
C PRO A 504 -9.90 34.36 -28.67
N VAL A 505 -8.56 34.30 -28.63
CA VAL A 505 -7.72 35.21 -27.80
C VAL A 505 -8.08 36.69 -28.01
N ALA A 506 -8.44 37.10 -29.22
CA ALA A 506 -8.86 38.46 -29.57
C ALA A 506 -10.18 38.93 -28.91
N LEU A 507 -10.96 38.02 -28.32
CA LEU A 507 -12.27 38.25 -27.69
C LEU A 507 -12.26 37.89 -26.21
N GLN A 508 -11.12 37.46 -25.65
CA GLN A 508 -11.01 37.16 -24.23
C GLN A 508 -11.08 38.47 -23.41
N PRO A 509 -11.79 38.46 -22.27
CA PRO A 509 -11.83 39.63 -21.40
C PRO A 509 -10.44 39.94 -20.86
N ASP A 510 -10.02 41.20 -21.00
CA ASP A 510 -8.73 41.71 -20.54
C ASP A 510 -8.60 41.54 -19.01
N PRO A 511 -7.60 40.79 -18.51
CA PRO A 511 -7.45 40.54 -17.08
C PRO A 511 -7.26 41.81 -16.24
N GLU A 512 -6.81 42.92 -16.84
CA GLU A 512 -6.62 44.20 -16.17
C GLU A 512 -7.92 45.00 -15.92
N ARG A 513 -9.06 44.60 -16.51
CA ARG A 513 -10.36 45.27 -16.29
C ARG A 513 -11.21 44.70 -15.15
N GLN A 514 -10.79 43.62 -14.50
CA GLN A 514 -11.57 42.98 -13.43
C GLN A 514 -11.17 43.41 -12.01
N THR A 515 -10.21 44.33 -11.87
CA THR A 515 -9.74 44.86 -10.57
C THR A 515 -10.07 46.34 -10.34
N GLN A 516 -11.04 46.91 -11.07
CA GLN A 516 -11.61 48.24 -10.75
C GLN A 516 -13.00 48.15 -10.13
#